data_AF-V5H7F8-F1
#
_entry.id   AF-V5H7F8-F1
#
_cell.length_a   1.000
_cell.length_b   1.000
_cell.length_c   1.000
_cell.angle_alpha   90.00
_cell.angle_beta   90.00
_cell.angle_gamma   90.00
#
_symmetry.space_group_name_H-M   'P 1'
#
loop_
_entity.id
_entity.type
_entity.pdbx_description
1 polymer ?
#
loop_
_entity_poly.entity_id
_entity_poly.type
_entity_poly.pdbx_seq_one_letter_code
_entity_poly.pdbx_strand_id
1 'polypeptide(L)'
;MMLRKRTRPAESILNIASVSGRGGRRYLSAYSASKRDDRTIAFTKSVALEVVRSGIRVNTILPGFTDTPMTQGTPKQPRPKNQNKKFKRKRKLTKNKKGTEIRRTTD
;
A
#
# COMPACT_ATOMS: atom_id res chain seq x y z
N MET A 1 25.82 -13.13 17.63
CA MET A 1 24.96 -13.83 16.64
C MET A 1 24.99 -13.03 15.34
N MET A 2 25.69 -13.54 14.33
CA MET A 2 26.00 -12.82 13.08
C MET A 2 24.83 -12.97 12.11
N LEU A 3 24.18 -11.86 11.72
CA LEU A 3 23.07 -11.89 10.77
C LEU A 3 23.60 -12.12 9.34
N ARG A 4 23.61 -13.38 8.91
CA ARG A 4 24.01 -13.79 7.56
C ARG A 4 23.04 -13.20 6.52
N LYS A 5 23.52 -12.31 5.64
CA LYS A 5 22.76 -11.83 4.47
C LYS A 5 22.42 -13.03 3.59
N ARG A 6 21.13 -13.36 3.52
CA ARG A 6 20.59 -14.43 2.67
C ARG A 6 20.63 -13.96 1.21
N THR A 7 21.43 -14.62 0.38
CA THR A 7 21.66 -14.37 -1.06
C THR A 7 20.56 -14.93 -1.97
N ARG A 8 19.37 -15.22 -1.42
CA ARG A 8 18.21 -15.63 -2.23
C ARG A 8 17.40 -14.39 -2.61
N PRO A 9 16.84 -14.32 -3.83
CA PRO A 9 15.95 -13.23 -4.21
C PRO A 9 14.85 -13.08 -3.15
N ALA A 10 14.58 -11.84 -2.75
CA ALA A 10 13.63 -11.55 -1.68
C ALA A 10 12.22 -12.00 -2.12
N GLU A 11 11.72 -13.08 -1.55
CA GLU A 11 10.39 -13.60 -1.86
C GLU A 11 9.33 -12.65 -1.28
N SER A 12 8.44 -12.19 -2.15
CA SER A 12 7.38 -11.27 -1.74
C SER A 12 6.10 -11.50 -2.53
N ILE A 13 4.99 -11.45 -1.82
CA ILE A 13 3.64 -11.48 -2.37
C ILE A 13 3.10 -10.05 -2.37
N LEU A 14 2.57 -9.62 -3.50
CA LEU A 14 1.94 -8.31 -3.65
C LEU A 14 0.51 -8.45 -4.16
N ASN A 15 -0.43 -7.98 -3.35
CA ASN A 15 -1.85 -7.92 -3.68
C ASN A 15 -2.19 -6.54 -4.28
N ILE A 16 -3.06 -6.52 -5.29
CA ILE A 16 -3.52 -5.30 -5.96
C ILE A 16 -5.02 -5.10 -5.71
N ALA A 17 -5.34 -4.14 -4.85
CA ALA A 17 -6.70 -3.71 -4.53
C ALA A 17 -7.05 -2.40 -5.24
N SER A 18 -8.03 -1.63 -4.75
CA SER A 18 -8.39 -0.33 -5.32
C SER A 18 -8.87 0.64 -4.25
N VAL A 19 -8.52 1.91 -4.37
CA VAL A 19 -9.10 2.97 -3.52
C VAL A 19 -10.62 3.07 -3.66
N SER A 20 -11.17 2.57 -4.78
CA SER A 20 -12.61 2.53 -5.05
C SER A 20 -13.37 1.62 -4.08
N GLY A 21 -12.70 0.59 -3.55
CA GLY A 21 -13.29 -0.39 -2.64
C GLY A 21 -13.40 0.06 -1.19
N ARG A 22 -12.85 1.23 -0.83
CA ARG A 22 -12.77 1.70 0.56
C ARG A 22 -14.08 2.30 1.10
N GLY A 23 -14.87 2.93 0.22
CA GLY A 23 -16.14 3.58 0.58
C GLY A 23 -17.26 3.36 -0.44
N GLY A 24 -17.04 2.50 -1.43
CA GLY A 24 -17.93 2.35 -2.58
C GLY A 24 -17.85 3.53 -3.54
N ARG A 25 -18.07 3.26 -4.82
CA ARG A 25 -18.19 4.29 -5.86
C ARG A 25 -19.46 4.09 -6.66
N ARG A 26 -20.15 5.19 -6.95
CA ARG A 26 -21.32 5.19 -7.83
C ARG A 26 -20.93 4.55 -9.18
N TYR A 27 -21.81 3.71 -9.72
CA TYR A 27 -21.62 2.94 -10.96
C TYR A 27 -20.53 1.86 -10.94
N LEU A 28 -19.91 1.58 -9.80
CA LEU A 28 -18.85 0.58 -9.65
C LEU A 28 -19.17 -0.41 -8.52
N SER A 29 -20.43 -0.80 -8.34
CA SER A 29 -20.86 -1.68 -7.23
C SER A 29 -20.11 -3.02 -7.22
N ALA A 30 -20.16 -3.76 -8.33
CA ALA A 30 -19.48 -5.04 -8.48
C ALA A 30 -17.95 -4.93 -8.36
N TYR A 31 -17.37 -3.86 -8.92
CA TYR A 31 -15.93 -3.59 -8.83
C TYR A 31 -15.50 -3.22 -7.40
N SER A 32 -16.29 -2.41 -6.70
CA SER A 32 -16.00 -1.99 -5.33
C SER A 32 -16.13 -3.15 -4.34
N ALA A 33 -17.06 -4.07 -4.58
CA ALA A 33 -17.20 -5.30 -3.82
C ALA A 33 -16.01 -6.25 -4.05
N SER A 34 -15.57 -6.42 -5.29
CA SER A 34 -14.46 -7.35 -5.62
C SER A 34 -13.08 -6.82 -5.24
N LYS A 35 -12.84 -5.50 -5.32
CA LYS A 35 -11.55 -4.85 -5.00
C LYS A 35 -11.53 -4.14 -3.65
N ARG A 36 -12.36 -4.62 -2.73
CA ARG A 36 -12.56 -4.07 -1.39
C ARG A 36 -11.24 -4.00 -0.59
N ASP A 37 -10.93 -2.79 -0.13
CA ASP A 37 -9.67 -2.40 0.52
C ASP A 37 -9.46 -3.16 1.84
N ASP A 38 -10.40 -3.01 2.76
CA ASP A 38 -10.34 -3.56 4.10
C ASP A 38 -10.16 -5.09 4.08
N ARG A 39 -10.86 -5.79 3.18
CA ARG A 39 -10.74 -7.24 2.98
C ARG A 39 -9.36 -7.66 2.51
N THR A 40 -8.77 -6.94 1.54
CA THR A 40 -7.45 -7.27 1.01
C THR A 40 -6.33 -6.94 2.00
N ILE A 41 -6.48 -5.88 2.80
CA ILE A 41 -5.56 -5.57 3.90
C ILE A 41 -5.62 -6.64 4.99
N ALA A 42 -6.81 -7.02 5.45
CA ALA A 42 -6.97 -8.07 6.47
C ALA A 42 -6.38 -9.40 5.99
N PHE A 43 -6.68 -9.80 4.74
CA PHE A 43 -6.10 -10.99 4.12
C PHE A 43 -4.56 -10.93 4.09
N THR A 44 -4.01 -9.79 3.66
CA THR A 44 -2.55 -9.59 3.63
C THR A 44 -1.92 -9.72 5.00
N LYS A 45 -2.55 -9.17 6.04
CA LYS A 45 -2.07 -9.27 7.42
C LYS A 45 -2.08 -10.73 7.92
N SER A 46 -3.16 -11.48 7.67
CA SER A 46 -3.24 -12.90 8.05
C SER A 46 -2.13 -13.71 7.36
N VAL A 47 -2.04 -13.62 6.04
CA VAL A 47 -1.04 -14.38 5.27
C VAL A 47 0.38 -13.97 5.66
N ALA A 48 0.64 -12.68 5.91
CA ALA A 48 1.94 -12.22 6.37
C ALA A 48 2.38 -12.92 7.67
N LEU A 49 1.46 -13.09 8.63
CA LEU A 49 1.74 -13.78 9.88
C LEU A 49 2.00 -15.29 9.68
N GLU A 50 1.28 -15.91 8.76
CA GLU A 50 1.45 -17.34 8.43
C GLU A 50 2.81 -17.61 7.75
N VAL A 51 3.25 -16.76 6.83
CA VAL A 51 4.44 -17.00 6.00
C VAL A 51 5.72 -16.34 6.51
N VAL A 52 5.66 -15.60 7.64
CA VAL A 52 6.82 -14.86 8.18
C VAL A 52 8.02 -15.77 8.47
N ARG A 53 7.77 -16.99 8.96
CA ARG A 53 8.81 -18.00 9.27
C ARG A 53 9.55 -18.49 8.03
N SER A 54 8.89 -18.46 6.88
CA SER A 54 9.49 -18.78 5.58
C SER A 54 10.37 -17.65 5.03
N GLY A 55 10.25 -16.45 5.61
CA GLY A 55 10.97 -15.25 5.18
C GLY A 55 10.30 -14.52 4.01
N ILE A 56 9.01 -14.77 3.78
CA ILE A 56 8.23 -14.14 2.69
C ILE A 56 7.56 -12.87 3.23
N ARG A 57 7.60 -11.78 2.44
CA ARG A 57 6.89 -10.54 2.77
C ARG A 57 5.60 -10.43 1.99
N VAL A 58 4.50 -10.04 2.63
CA VAL A 58 3.19 -9.89 1.97
C VAL A 58 2.73 -8.45 2.11
N ASN A 59 2.36 -7.80 1.00
CA ASN A 59 1.89 -6.41 0.99
C ASN A 59 0.68 -6.24 0.07
N THR A 60 -0.13 -5.21 0.33
CA THR A 60 -1.18 -4.75 -0.58
C THR A 60 -0.89 -3.33 -1.04
N ILE A 61 -1.11 -3.06 -2.32
CA ILE A 61 -1.17 -1.70 -2.86
C ILE A 61 -2.59 -1.36 -3.33
N LEU A 62 -2.93 -0.08 -3.21
CA LEU A 62 -4.24 0.46 -3.61
C LEU A 62 -4.04 1.59 -4.62
N PRO A 63 -4.04 1.27 -5.92
CA PRO A 63 -3.98 2.28 -6.97
C PRO A 63 -5.18 3.21 -6.92
N GLY A 64 -4.88 4.49 -7.10
CA GLY A 64 -5.86 5.54 -7.35
C GLY A 64 -6.25 5.61 -8.82
N PHE A 65 -6.77 6.76 -9.25
CA PHE A 65 -6.83 7.08 -10.68
C PHE A 65 -5.39 7.19 -11.21
N THR A 66 -4.98 6.21 -12.01
CA THR A 66 -3.65 6.10 -12.61
C THR A 66 -3.77 6.22 -14.11
N ASP A 67 -2.83 6.95 -14.73
CA ASP A 67 -2.80 7.13 -16.19
C ASP A 67 -2.43 5.80 -16.86
N THR A 68 -3.43 5.15 -17.43
CA THR A 68 -3.35 3.84 -18.06
C THR A 68 -4.28 3.81 -19.28
N PRO A 69 -4.08 2.89 -20.24
CA PRO A 69 -4.99 2.72 -21.38
C PRO A 69 -6.47 2.60 -20.97
N MET A 70 -6.74 1.89 -19.87
CA MET A 70 -8.07 1.74 -19.27
C MET A 70 -8.74 3.07 -18.89
N THR A 71 -7.96 4.11 -18.56
CA THR A 71 -8.48 5.40 -18.10
C THR A 71 -8.57 6.47 -19.20
N GLN A 72 -8.11 6.20 -20.43
CA GLN A 72 -8.03 7.21 -21.50
C GLN A 72 -9.39 7.76 -21.93
N GLY A 73 -10.46 6.97 -21.83
CA GLY A 73 -11.83 7.39 -22.16
C GLY A 73 -12.63 7.97 -20.98
N THR A 74 -12.04 8.03 -19.78
CA THR A 74 -12.75 8.53 -18.59
C THR A 74 -12.52 10.03 -18.44
N PRO A 75 -13.55 10.86 -18.15
CA PRO A 75 -13.36 12.26 -17.85
C PRO A 75 -12.30 12.41 -16.77
N LYS A 76 -11.25 13.19 -17.04
CA LYS A 76 -10.17 13.42 -16.09
C LYS A 76 -10.76 14.08 -14.85
N GLN A 77 -10.98 13.29 -13.80
CA GLN A 77 -11.33 13.86 -12.50
C GLN A 77 -10.22 14.83 -12.13
N PRO A 78 -10.55 16.06 -11.67
CA PRO A 78 -9.54 17.03 -11.31
C PRO A 78 -8.64 16.37 -10.26
N ARG A 79 -7.41 16.02 -10.67
CA ARG A 79 -6.40 15.48 -9.75
C ARG A 79 -6.30 16.52 -8.64
N PRO A 80 -6.58 16.17 -7.37
CA PRO A 80 -6.47 17.14 -6.31
C PRO A 80 -5.04 17.66 -6.35
N LYS A 81 -4.86 18.95 -6.62
CA LYS A 81 -3.56 19.61 -6.89
C LYS A 81 -2.53 19.45 -5.74
N ASN A 82 -2.91 18.79 -4.65
CA ASN A 82 -2.16 18.62 -3.41
C ASN A 82 -2.07 17.16 -2.89
N GLN A 83 -2.20 16.11 -3.71
CA GLN A 83 -1.93 14.73 -3.23
C GLN A 83 -0.50 14.59 -2.66
N ASN A 84 0.49 15.23 -3.30
CA ASN A 84 1.89 15.25 -2.84
C ASN A 84 2.11 16.02 -1.53
N LYS A 85 1.24 16.98 -1.14
CA LYS A 85 1.37 17.69 0.14
C LYS A 85 0.96 16.82 1.34
N LYS A 86 -0.03 15.92 1.20
CA LYS A 86 -0.40 14.99 2.28
C LYS A 86 0.68 13.94 2.56
N PHE A 87 1.35 13.43 1.52
CA PHE A 87 2.51 12.54 1.67
C PHE A 87 3.71 13.26 2.31
N LYS A 88 3.98 14.52 1.94
CA LYS A 88 5.02 15.34 2.61
C LYS A 88 4.66 15.68 4.07
N ARG A 89 3.39 15.96 4.41
CA ARG A 89 2.98 16.30 5.79
C ARG A 89 3.11 15.13 6.77
N LYS A 90 2.89 13.87 6.34
CA LYS A 90 3.11 12.69 7.21
C LYS A 90 4.58 12.27 7.33
N ARG A 91 5.49 12.79 6.49
CA ARG A 91 6.95 12.61 6.61
C ARG A 91 7.62 13.71 7.46
N LYS A 92 6.96 14.23 8.49
CA LYS A 92 7.70 14.95 9.54
C LYS A 92 8.48 13.91 10.36
N LEU A 93 9.74 13.71 9.98
CA LEU A 93 10.75 13.09 10.85
C LEU A 93 10.81 13.94 12.13
N THR A 94 10.31 13.41 13.23
CA THR A 94 10.58 13.98 14.55
C THR A 94 12.04 13.68 14.85
N LYS A 95 12.92 14.64 14.61
CA LYS A 95 14.30 14.58 15.11
C LYS A 95 14.23 14.62 16.63
N ASN A 96 14.65 13.56 17.30
CA ASN A 96 14.92 13.63 18.74
C ASN A 96 16.30 14.30 18.92
N LYS A 97 16.54 14.99 20.05
CA LYS A 97 17.74 15.82 20.32
C LYS A 97 19.10 15.09 20.24
N LYS A 98 19.15 13.81 19.86
CA LYS A 98 20.35 12.95 19.76
C LYS A 98 20.71 12.47 18.34
N GLY A 99 20.14 13.05 17.28
CA GLY A 99 20.64 12.87 15.91
C GLY A 99 20.49 11.49 15.27
N THR A 100 19.79 10.54 15.89
CA THR A 100 19.58 9.19 15.32
C THR A 100 18.28 9.14 14.50
N GLU A 101 18.38 8.80 13.21
CA GLU A 101 17.24 8.71 12.29
C GLU A 101 16.48 7.39 12.50
N ILE A 102 15.43 7.41 13.33
CA ILE A 102 14.60 6.22 13.59
C ILE A 102 13.51 6.13 12.52
N ARG A 103 13.66 5.20 11.57
CA ARG A 103 12.61 4.84 10.60
C ARG A 103 11.45 4.19 11.35
N ARG A 104 10.28 4.85 11.37
CA ARG A 104 9.06 4.28 11.95
C ARG A 104 8.64 3.05 11.14
N THR A 105 8.86 1.86 11.68
CA THR A 105 8.12 0.64 11.35
C THR A 105 6.78 0.71 12.09
N THR A 106 5.68 0.86 11.36
CA THR A 106 4.32 0.81 11.93
C THR A 106 3.72 -0.58 11.74
N ASP A 107 3.03 -1.05 12.79
CA ASP A 107 2.13 -2.22 12.86
C ASP A 107 0.93 -2.20 11.87
#